data_AF-A0A537HDS7-F1
#
_entry.id   AF-A0A537HDS7-F1
#
_cell.length_a   1.000
_cell.length_b   1.000
_cell.length_c   1.000
_cell.angle_alpha   90.00
_cell.angle_beta   90.00
_cell.angle_gamma   90.00
#
_symmetry.space_group_name_H-M   'P 1'
#
loop_
_entity.id
_entity.type
_entity.pdbx_description
1 polymer ?
#
loop_
_entity_poly.entity_id
_entity_poly.type
_entity_poly.pdbx_seq_one_letter_code
_entity_poly.pdbx_strand_id
1 'polypeptide(L)' 'MPIYIAMLRGINVGGKKIVRMENLRASFEALGFGRVKTYVQSGNVIF' A
#
# COMPACT_ATOMS: atom_id res chain seq x y z
N MET A 1 1.55 3.90 20.62
CA MET A 1 0.77 4.38 19.45
C MET A 1 0.54 3.17 18.56
N PRO A 2 -0.72 2.84 18.19
CA PRO A 2 -1.02 1.65 17.41
C PRO A 2 -0.41 1.72 16.00
N ILE A 3 -0.10 0.55 15.43
CA ILE A 3 0.33 0.38 14.04
C ILE A 3 -0.82 -0.30 13.31
N TYR A 4 -1.24 0.27 12.18
CA TYR A 4 -2.29 -0.32 11.35
C TYR A 4 -1.72 -0.94 10.09
N ILE A 5 -2.43 -1.94 9.58
CA ILE A 5 -2.08 -2.62 8.33
C ILE A 5 -3.33 -2.68 7.45
N ALA A 6 -3.21 -2.18 6.22
CA ALA A 6 -4.20 -2.40 5.16
C ALA A 6 -3.70 -3.52 4.23
N MET A 7 -4.55 -4.52 3.98
CA MET A 7 -4.24 -5.65 3.11
C MET A 7 -5.10 -5.60 1.85
N LEU A 8 -4.51 -5.16 0.74
CA LEU A 8 -5.19 -5.13 -0.56
C LEU A 8 -4.98 -6.46 -1.28
N ARG A 9 -6.05 -7.00 -1.91
CA ARG A 9 -6.02 -8.28 -2.62
C ARG A 9 -6.13 -8.12 -4.13
N GLY A 10 -5.50 -9.03 -4.86
CA GLY A 10 -5.70 -9.18 -6.31
C GLY A 10 -5.07 -8.09 -7.17
N ILE A 11 -4.07 -7.38 -6.65
CA ILE A 11 -3.23 -6.44 -7.42
C ILE A 11 -1.89 -7.09 -7.73
N ASN A 12 -1.25 -6.71 -8.84
CA ASN A 12 0.08 -7.19 -9.25
C ASN A 12 0.22 -8.73 -9.40
N VAL A 13 -0.89 -9.46 -9.49
CA VAL A 13 -0.88 -10.92 -9.72
C VAL A 13 -1.03 -11.19 -11.22
N GLY A 14 -0.13 -12.01 -11.77
CA GLY A 14 -0.19 -12.44 -13.18
C GLY A 14 -0.12 -11.27 -14.18
N GLY A 15 0.54 -10.17 -13.82
CA GLY A 15 0.63 -8.97 -14.65
C GLY A 15 -0.67 -8.15 -14.76
N LYS A 16 -1.71 -8.48 -13.98
CA LYS A 16 -3.00 -7.77 -14.00
C LYS A 16 -3.11 -6.78 -12.85
N LYS A 17 -3.94 -5.75 -13.04
CA LYS A 17 -4.25 -4.71 -12.04
C LYS A 17 -2.96 -4.15 -11.41
N ILE A 18 -2.09 -3.66 -12.29
CA ILE A 18 -0.77 -3.17 -11.89
C ILE A 18 -0.93 -1.90 -11.04
N VAL A 19 -0.41 -1.96 -9.82
CA VAL A 19 -0.36 -0.84 -8.90
C VAL A 19 1.10 -0.61 -8.54
N ARG A 20 1.59 0.59 -8.88
CA ARG A 20 2.90 1.06 -8.41
C ARG A 20 2.81 1.34 -6.92
N MET A 21 3.71 0.74 -6.13
CA MET A 21 3.74 0.91 -4.68
C MET A 21 4.04 2.35 -4.26
N GLU A 22 4.75 3.10 -5.09
CA GLU A 22 4.94 4.55 -4.94
C GLU A 22 3.61 5.30 -4.92
N ASN A 23 2.75 5.06 -5.91
CA ASN A 23 1.43 5.69 -5.98
C ASN A 23 0.52 5.24 -4.83
N LEU A 24 0.63 3.97 -4.42
CA LEU A 24 -0.11 3.44 -3.26
C LEU A 24 0.32 4.14 -1.96
N ARG A 25 1.63 4.32 -1.73
CA ARG A 25 2.14 5.08 -0.58
C ARG A 25 1.65 6.52 -0.60
N ALA A 26 1.82 7.21 -1.73
CA ALA A 26 1.38 8.60 -1.90
C ALA A 26 -0.11 8.78 -1.63
N SER A 27 -0.95 7.79 -1.96
CA SER A 27 -2.39 7.82 -1.67
C SER A 27 -2.68 7.78 -0.17
N PHE A 28 -1.96 6.96 0.60
CA PHE A 28 -2.11 6.90 2.06
C PHE A 28 -1.56 8.18 2.73
N GLU A 29 -0.45 8.71 2.23
CA GLU A 29 0.11 9.99 2.69
C GLU A 29 -0.87 11.14 2.43
N ALA A 30 -1.52 11.18 1.26
CA ALA A 30 -2.53 12.17 0.91
C ALA A 30 -3.80 12.08 1.78
N LEU A 31 -4.10 10.90 2.34
CA LEU A 31 -5.17 10.71 3.33
C LEU A 31 -4.78 11.16 4.74
N GLY A 32 -3.54 11.64 4.95
CA GLY A 32 -3.04 12.14 6.23
C GLY A 32 -2.39 11.06 7.10
N PHE A 33 -2.16 9.86 6.57
CA PHE A 33 -1.46 8.82 7.31
C PHE A 33 0.06 9.06 7.31
N GLY A 34 0.68 8.87 8.47
CA GLY A 34 2.13 9.06 8.65
C GLY A 34 2.89 7.73 8.59
N ARG A 35 4.20 7.80 8.34
CA ARG A 35 5.10 6.63 8.35
C ARG A 35 4.66 5.49 7.42
N VAL A 36 4.01 5.84 6.30
CA VAL A 36 3.46 4.89 5.34
C VAL A 36 4.58 4.05 4.72
N LYS A 37 4.44 2.72 4.78
CA LYS A 37 5.35 1.76 4.14
C LYS A 37 4.56 0.70 3.40
N THR A 38 5.05 0.27 2.24
CA THR A 38 4.52 -0.87 1.49
C THR A 38 5.44 -2.07 1.60
N TYR A 39 4.87 -3.28 1.67
CA TYR A 39 5.64 -4.51 1.63
C TYR A 39 5.63 -5.11 0.22
N VAL A 40 6.81 -5.13 -0.43
CA VAL A 40 7.01 -5.68 -1.79
C VAL A 40 5.97 -5.09 -2.75
N GLN A 41 5.45 -5.87 -3.71
CA GLN A 41 4.37 -5.50 -4.62
C GLN A 41 3.04 -6.14 -4.22
N SER A 42 2.86 -6.51 -2.94
CA SER A 42 1.70 -7.30 -2.51
C SER A 42 0.46 -6.48 -2.19
N GLY A 43 0.57 -5.15 -2.08
CA GLY A 43 -0.53 -4.29 -1.64
C GLY A 43 -0.73 -4.22 -0.13
N ASN A 44 0.21 -4.73 0.66
CA ASN A 44 0.19 -4.57 2.12
C ASN A 44 0.81 -3.21 2.48
N VAL A 45 0.06 -2.39 3.23
CA VAL A 45 0.45 -1.03 3.63
C VAL A 45 0.44 -0.92 5.16
N ILE A 46 1.51 -0.39 5.72
CA ILE A 46 1.70 -0.13 7.15
C ILE A 46 1.65 1.38 7.36
N PHE A 47 0.88 1.87 8.34
CA PHE A 47 0.70 3.30 8.62
C PHE A 47 0.23 3.57 10.06
#